data_AF-A0A376MX46-F1
#
_entry.id   AF-A0A376MX46-F1
#
_cell.length_a   1.000
_cell.length_b   1.000
_cell.length_c   1.000
_cell.angle_alpha   90.00
_cell.angle_beta   90.00
_cell.angle_gamma   90.00
#
_symmetry.space_group_name_H-M   'P 1'
#
loop_
_entity.id
_entity.type
_entity.pdbx_description
1 polymer ?
#
loop_
_entity_poly.entity_id
_entity_poly.type
_entity_poly.pdbx_seq_one_letter_code
_entity_poly.pdbx_strand_id
1 'polypeptide(L)'
;MLRNCDTSHYMENKGRMVRLAEYSRDCLKALRAETNIQYEGRQGGTLQLFRTEQQYENATRDIAVLEDAGVPYQLLESSRLAEVEPALAEVAHKLTGGLQLPNDETGDCQLFTRIWRGWRSRRGLNSALIRPLTNCFATASKSTA
;
A
#
# COMPACT_ATOMS: atom_id res chain seq x y z
N MET A 1 -14.47 16.22 22.57
CA MET A 1 -14.36 15.35 21.39
C MET A 1 -13.02 15.63 20.73
N LEU A 2 -12.23 14.60 20.38
CA LEU A 2 -10.87 14.78 19.84
C LEU A 2 -10.92 15.36 18.42
N ARG A 3 -10.08 16.36 18.12
CA ARG A 3 -10.12 17.24 16.92
C ARG A 3 -10.08 16.51 15.56
N ASN A 4 -9.59 15.27 15.51
CA ASN A 4 -9.45 14.50 14.28
C ASN A 4 -10.44 13.31 14.20
N CYS A 5 -11.34 13.17 15.17
CA CYS A 5 -12.27 12.05 15.27
C CYS A 5 -13.67 12.43 14.77
N ASP A 6 -13.75 13.10 13.61
CA ASP A 6 -14.99 13.37 12.90
C ASP A 6 -14.89 12.91 11.44
N THR A 7 -16.05 12.76 10.81
CA THR A 7 -16.19 12.25 9.45
C THR A 7 -15.46 13.11 8.43
N SER A 8 -15.41 14.44 8.60
CA SER A 8 -14.75 15.33 7.65
C SER A 8 -13.24 15.08 7.62
N HIS A 9 -12.61 15.05 8.80
CA HIS A 9 -11.17 14.76 8.90
C HIS A 9 -10.85 13.32 8.48
N TYR A 10 -11.75 12.36 8.73
CA TYR A 10 -11.58 10.99 8.24
C TYR A 10 -11.50 10.96 6.70
N MET A 11 -12.47 11.57 6.00
CA MET A 11 -12.51 11.56 4.53
C MET A 11 -11.29 12.28 3.93
N GLU A 12 -10.91 13.43 4.49
CA GLU A 12 -9.75 14.18 4.01
C GLU A 12 -8.44 13.38 4.20
N ASN A 13 -8.23 12.82 5.40
CA ASN A 13 -7.03 12.05 5.68
C ASN A 13 -6.98 10.77 4.85
N LYS A 14 -8.11 10.07 4.68
CA LYS A 14 -8.15 8.85 3.87
C LYS A 14 -7.85 9.16 2.40
N GLY A 15 -8.43 10.20 1.82
CA GLY A 15 -8.11 10.62 0.45
C GLY A 15 -6.63 10.97 0.26
N ARG A 16 -6.01 11.66 1.24
CA ARG A 16 -4.56 11.95 1.22
C ARG A 16 -3.72 10.67 1.30
N MET A 17 -4.09 9.73 2.16
CA MET A 17 -3.39 8.45 2.30
C MET A 17 -3.48 7.61 1.02
N VAL A 18 -4.65 7.56 0.37
CA VAL A 18 -4.83 6.82 -0.88
C VAL A 18 -3.91 7.39 -1.96
N ARG A 19 -3.89 8.71 -2.16
CA ARG A 19 -2.98 9.34 -3.14
C ARG A 19 -1.50 9.03 -2.88
N LEU A 20 -1.09 9.03 -1.61
CA LEU A 20 0.30 8.68 -1.25
C LEU A 20 0.60 7.20 -1.50
N ALA A 21 -0.35 6.30 -1.23
CA ALA A 21 -0.22 4.87 -1.49
C ALA A 21 -0.08 4.58 -2.99
N GLU A 22 -0.92 5.20 -3.82
CA GLU A 22 -0.86 5.09 -5.29
C GLU A 22 0.49 5.56 -5.84
N TYR A 23 0.95 6.74 -5.39
CA TYR A 23 2.26 7.27 -5.77
C TYR A 23 3.40 6.32 -5.36
N SER A 24 3.37 5.80 -4.13
CA SER A 24 4.36 4.84 -3.63
C SER A 24 4.40 3.57 -4.48
N ARG A 25 3.23 3.05 -4.86
CA ARG A 25 3.12 1.89 -5.75
C ARG A 25 3.74 2.17 -7.12
N ASP A 26 3.47 3.32 -7.71
CA ASP A 26 4.00 3.68 -9.02
C ASP A 26 5.52 3.87 -8.98
N CYS A 27 6.05 4.46 -7.90
CA CYS A 27 7.49 4.49 -7.64
C CYS A 27 8.08 3.08 -7.52
N LEU A 28 7.40 2.16 -6.83
CA LEU A 28 7.87 0.78 -6.68
C LEU A 28 7.86 0.02 -8.03
N LYS A 29 6.84 0.22 -8.86
CA LYS A 29 6.76 -0.31 -10.23
C LYS A 29 7.92 0.19 -11.08
N ALA A 30 8.16 1.50 -11.10
CA ALA A 30 9.27 2.11 -11.81
C ALA A 30 10.62 1.58 -11.31
N LEU A 31 10.78 1.48 -9.98
CA LEU A 31 11.97 0.94 -9.36
C LEU A 31 12.23 -0.49 -9.81
N ARG A 32 11.24 -1.37 -9.80
CA ARG A 32 11.41 -2.74 -10.29
C ARG A 32 11.82 -2.78 -11.76
N ALA A 33 11.19 -1.96 -12.60
CA ALA A 33 11.50 -1.89 -14.02
C ALA A 33 12.95 -1.45 -14.26
N GLU A 34 13.44 -0.44 -13.52
CA GLU A 34 14.81 0.05 -13.66
C GLU A 34 15.86 -0.93 -13.09
N THR A 35 15.53 -1.57 -11.97
CA THR A 35 16.53 -2.27 -11.15
C THR A 35 16.52 -3.78 -11.29
N ASN A 36 15.43 -4.34 -11.84
CA ASN A 36 15.14 -5.77 -11.88
C ASN A 36 15.28 -6.45 -10.49
N ILE A 37 14.93 -5.75 -9.42
CA ILE A 37 14.97 -6.32 -8.06
C ILE A 37 13.86 -7.34 -7.91
N GLN A 38 14.25 -8.57 -7.61
CA GLN A 38 13.37 -9.71 -7.37
C GLN A 38 13.22 -9.94 -5.87
N TYR A 39 12.06 -9.61 -5.30
CA TYR A 39 11.77 -9.70 -3.85
C TYR A 39 10.52 -10.53 -3.55
N GLU A 40 10.25 -11.54 -4.39
CA GLU A 40 9.00 -12.33 -4.35
C GLU A 40 7.75 -11.45 -4.49
N GLY A 41 7.85 -10.42 -5.33
CA GLY A 41 6.76 -9.49 -5.60
C GLY A 41 5.61 -10.15 -6.36
N ARG A 42 4.46 -10.38 -5.70
CA ARG A 42 3.23 -10.87 -6.33
C ARG A 42 2.34 -9.68 -6.69
N GLN A 43 1.92 -9.64 -7.95
CA GLN A 43 1.16 -8.52 -8.54
C GLN A 43 -0.29 -8.92 -8.87
N GLY A 44 -0.82 -9.94 -8.20
CA GLY A 44 -2.17 -10.47 -8.44
C GLY A 44 -3.30 -9.65 -7.81
N GLY A 45 -3.00 -8.48 -7.25
CA GLY A 45 -3.94 -7.71 -6.45
C GLY A 45 -4.08 -8.23 -5.03
N THR A 46 -4.97 -7.58 -4.29
CA THR A 46 -5.44 -8.01 -2.96
C THR A 46 -6.95 -8.24 -3.01
N LEU A 47 -7.42 -9.15 -2.17
CA LEU A 47 -8.84 -9.44 -1.98
C LEU A 47 -9.15 -9.34 -0.49
N GLN A 48 -9.92 -8.31 -0.11
CA GLN A 48 -10.44 -8.15 1.23
C GLN A 48 -11.77 -8.90 1.35
N LEU A 49 -11.88 -9.81 2.32
CA LEU A 49 -13.08 -10.63 2.52
C LEU A 49 -13.99 -10.05 3.60
N PHE A 50 -15.30 -10.10 3.36
CA PHE A 50 -16.34 -9.68 4.29
C PHE A 50 -17.14 -10.89 4.77
N ARG A 51 -17.36 -10.97 6.09
CA ARG A 51 -18.11 -12.07 6.73
C ARG A 51 -19.53 -11.68 7.11
N THR A 52 -19.82 -10.39 7.21
CA THR A 52 -21.14 -9.89 7.58
C THR A 52 -21.65 -8.88 6.55
N GLU A 53 -22.98 -8.80 6.42
CA GLU A 53 -23.65 -7.78 5.59
C GLU A 53 -23.24 -6.37 5.98
N GLN A 54 -23.14 -6.09 7.28
CA GLN A 54 -22.70 -4.78 7.76
C GLN A 54 -21.29 -4.42 7.28
N GLN A 55 -20.35 -5.39 7.22
CA GLN A 55 -19.01 -5.13 6.68
C GLN A 55 -19.06 -4.83 5.18
N TYR A 56 -19.87 -5.59 4.45
CA TYR A 56 -20.07 -5.41 3.01
C TYR A 56 -20.68 -4.04 2.69
N GLU A 57 -21.75 -3.65 3.38
CA GLU A 57 -22.38 -2.34 3.21
C GLU A 57 -21.43 -1.19 3.59
N ASN A 58 -20.67 -1.35 4.68
CA ASN A 58 -19.69 -0.36 5.10
C ASN A 58 -18.56 -0.14 4.09
N ALA A 59 -18.25 -1.15 3.27
CA ALA A 59 -17.26 -1.02 2.20
C ALA A 59 -17.64 0.08 1.18
N THR A 60 -18.93 0.39 1.02
CA THR A 60 -19.42 1.48 0.14
C THR A 60 -18.79 2.84 0.47
N ARG A 61 -18.52 3.11 1.76
CA ARG A 61 -17.85 4.35 2.17
C ARG A 61 -16.40 4.41 1.71
N ASP A 62 -15.73 3.27 1.73
CA ASP A 62 -14.34 3.16 1.27
C ASP A 62 -14.27 3.19 -0.26
N ILE A 63 -15.26 2.60 -0.94
CA ILE A 63 -15.44 2.67 -2.39
C ILE A 63 -15.53 4.11 -2.87
N ALA A 64 -16.32 4.97 -2.21
CA ALA A 64 -16.43 6.38 -2.62
C ALA A 64 -15.07 7.12 -2.60
N VAL A 65 -14.18 6.77 -1.66
CA VAL A 65 -12.82 7.33 -1.62
C VAL A 65 -11.94 6.75 -2.73
N LEU A 66 -12.10 5.47 -3.05
CA LEU A 66 -11.38 4.81 -4.15
C LEU A 66 -11.81 5.38 -5.51
N GLU A 67 -13.11 5.60 -5.72
CA GLU A 67 -13.67 6.24 -6.91
C GLU A 67 -13.11 7.66 -7.11
N ASP A 68 -13.18 8.50 -6.07
CA ASP A 68 -12.65 9.89 -6.12
C ASP A 68 -11.14 9.93 -6.40
N ALA A 69 -10.39 8.94 -5.87
CA ALA A 69 -8.96 8.81 -6.11
C ALA A 69 -8.61 8.12 -7.44
N GLY A 70 -9.59 7.63 -8.20
CA GLY A 70 -9.38 6.93 -9.47
C GLY A 70 -8.70 5.56 -9.32
N VAL A 71 -8.82 4.92 -8.16
CA VAL A 71 -8.20 3.62 -7.88
C VAL A 71 -9.12 2.52 -8.42
N PRO A 72 -8.64 1.63 -9.32
CA PRO A 72 -9.43 0.50 -9.79
C PRO A 72 -9.78 -0.44 -8.64
N TYR A 73 -11.05 -0.84 -8.54
CA TYR A 73 -11.52 -1.82 -7.57
C TYR A 73 -12.65 -2.67 -8.17
N GLN A 74 -12.94 -3.80 -7.53
CA GLN A 74 -14.14 -4.60 -7.82
C GLN A 74 -14.80 -5.02 -6.52
N LEU A 75 -16.07 -4.66 -6.32
CA LEU A 75 -16.89 -5.20 -5.25
C LEU A 75 -17.55 -6.49 -5.74
N LEU A 76 -17.31 -7.59 -5.03
CA LEU A 76 -17.72 -8.93 -5.42
C LEU A 76 -18.67 -9.51 -4.38
N GLU A 77 -19.77 -10.07 -4.84
CA GLU A 77 -20.61 -10.94 -4.00
C GLU A 77 -19.91 -12.26 -3.72
N SER A 78 -20.36 -12.95 -2.66
CA SER A 78 -19.77 -14.23 -2.23
C SER A 78 -19.63 -15.27 -3.35
N SER A 79 -20.61 -15.36 -4.24
CA SER A 79 -20.63 -16.28 -5.39
C SER A 79 -19.50 -16.05 -6.38
N ARG A 80 -19.00 -14.81 -6.49
CA ARG A 80 -17.95 -14.41 -7.45
C ARG A 80 -16.54 -14.46 -6.86
N LEU A 81 -16.40 -14.71 -5.55
CA LEU A 81 -15.09 -14.79 -4.91
C LEU A 81 -14.22 -15.92 -5.47
N ALA A 82 -14.84 -17.03 -5.86
CA ALA A 82 -14.15 -18.16 -6.47
C ALA A 82 -13.57 -17.85 -7.87
N GLU A 83 -14.07 -16.80 -8.55
CA GLU A 83 -13.49 -16.33 -9.82
C GLU A 83 -12.10 -15.71 -9.60
N VAL A 84 -11.86 -15.12 -8.42
CA VAL A 84 -10.58 -14.49 -8.06
C VAL A 84 -9.65 -15.46 -7.34
N GLU A 85 -10.16 -16.19 -6.35
CA GLU A 85 -9.41 -17.19 -5.59
C GLU A 85 -10.21 -18.49 -5.50
N PRO A 86 -9.90 -19.50 -6.35
CA PRO A 86 -10.63 -20.78 -6.40
C PRO A 86 -10.70 -21.51 -5.06
N ALA A 87 -9.72 -21.33 -4.17
CA ALA A 87 -9.72 -21.95 -2.85
C ALA A 87 -10.87 -21.45 -1.94
N LEU A 88 -11.51 -20.32 -2.28
CA LEU A 88 -12.65 -19.79 -1.53
C LEU A 88 -13.98 -20.49 -1.83
N ALA A 89 -14.07 -21.32 -2.88
CA ALA A 89 -15.30 -21.98 -3.27
C ALA A 89 -15.96 -22.78 -2.12
N GLU A 90 -15.16 -23.52 -1.37
CA GLU A 90 -15.62 -24.37 -0.26
C GLU A 90 -16.14 -23.57 0.95
N VAL A 91 -15.74 -22.30 1.08
CA VAL A 91 -16.06 -21.45 2.22
C VAL A 91 -16.93 -20.24 1.87
N ALA A 92 -17.42 -20.15 0.63
CA ALA A 92 -18.26 -19.05 0.16
C ALA A 92 -19.47 -18.82 1.07
N HIS A 93 -20.09 -19.88 1.59
CA HIS A 93 -21.22 -19.81 2.54
C HIS A 93 -20.92 -19.07 3.86
N LYS A 94 -19.64 -18.84 4.20
CA LYS A 94 -19.21 -18.08 5.40
C LYS A 94 -18.91 -16.61 5.11
N LEU A 95 -19.02 -16.20 3.86
CA LEU A 95 -18.62 -14.90 3.35
C LEU A 95 -19.83 -14.22 2.72
N THR A 96 -19.92 -12.91 2.91
CA THR A 96 -20.95 -12.07 2.28
C THR A 96 -20.45 -11.52 0.94
N GLY A 97 -19.14 -11.28 0.82
CA GLY A 97 -18.51 -10.79 -0.39
C GLY A 97 -17.06 -10.36 -0.16
N GLY A 98 -16.53 -9.55 -1.06
CA GLY A 98 -15.17 -9.04 -0.96
C GLY A 98 -14.90 -7.83 -1.84
N LEU A 99 -13.85 -7.09 -1.49
CA LEU A 99 -13.35 -5.94 -2.25
C LEU A 99 -11.98 -6.31 -2.83
N GLN A 100 -11.89 -6.36 -4.15
CA GLN A 100 -10.65 -6.63 -4.87
C GLN A 100 -9.98 -5.33 -5.30
N LEU A 101 -8.67 -5.22 -5.05
CA LEU A 101 -7.81 -4.14 -5.53
C LEU A 101 -6.76 -4.77 -6.48
N PRO A 102 -7.00 -4.77 -7.80
CA PRO A 102 -6.17 -5.52 -8.76
C PRO A 102 -4.74 -4.97 -8.90
N ASN A 103 -4.52 -3.70 -8.55
CA ASN A 103 -3.22 -3.05 -8.66
C ASN A 103 -2.35 -3.23 -7.42
N ASP A 104 -2.89 -3.77 -6.34
CA ASP A 104 -2.14 -3.99 -5.12
C ASP A 104 -1.16 -5.15 -5.29
N GLU A 105 -0.09 -5.08 -4.52
CA GLU A 105 1.01 -6.02 -4.62
C GLU A 105 1.51 -6.43 -3.24
N THR A 106 2.10 -7.61 -3.16
CA THR A 106 2.74 -8.12 -1.94
C THR A 106 4.17 -8.54 -2.25
N GLY A 107 5.02 -8.60 -1.24
CA GLY A 107 6.38 -9.10 -1.39
C GLY A 107 7.15 -9.13 -0.07
N ASP A 108 8.34 -9.75 -0.08
CA ASP A 108 9.18 -9.90 1.10
C ASP A 108 9.97 -8.61 1.35
N CYS A 109 9.65 -7.94 2.46
CA CYS A 109 10.27 -6.67 2.85
C CYS A 109 11.75 -6.82 3.27
N GLN A 110 12.12 -7.96 3.88
CA GLN A 110 13.49 -8.25 4.28
C GLN A 110 14.35 -8.49 3.03
N LEU A 111 13.88 -9.32 2.11
CA LEU A 111 14.55 -9.62 0.85
C LEU A 111 14.69 -8.35 0.01
N PHE A 112 13.62 -7.58 -0.15
CA PHE A 112 13.64 -6.28 -0.83
C PHE A 112 14.74 -5.38 -0.26
N THR A 113 14.75 -5.18 1.05
CA THR A 113 15.73 -4.31 1.72
C THR A 113 17.17 -4.82 1.56
N ARG A 114 17.37 -6.15 1.58
CA ARG A 114 18.71 -6.74 1.39
C ARG A 114 19.23 -6.54 -0.02
N ILE A 115 18.40 -6.76 -1.03
CA ILE A 115 18.78 -6.60 -2.44
C ILE A 115 18.96 -5.12 -2.77
N TRP A 116 18.04 -4.27 -2.33
CA TRP A 116 18.10 -2.82 -2.50
C TRP A 116 19.41 -2.23 -1.99
N ARG A 117 19.85 -2.66 -0.79
CA ARG A 117 21.13 -2.27 -0.22
C ARG A 117 22.29 -2.62 -1.17
N GLY A 118 22.35 -3.86 -1.65
CA GLY A 118 23.41 -4.30 -2.58
C GLY A 118 23.39 -3.54 -3.91
N TRP A 119 22.20 -3.25 -4.43
CA TRP A 119 22.03 -2.42 -5.63
C TRP A 119 22.57 -1.00 -5.43
N ARG A 120 22.32 -0.38 -4.27
CA ARG A 120 22.83 0.95 -3.90
C ARG A 120 24.35 0.96 -3.77
N SER A 121 24.93 -0.03 -3.09
CA SER A 121 26.39 -0.13 -2.92
C SER A 121 27.12 -0.19 -4.26
N ARG A 122 26.58 -0.91 -5.26
CA ARG A 122 27.16 -0.98 -6.61
C ARG A 122 27.17 0.37 -7.36
N ARG A 123 26.29 1.30 -7.00
CA ARG A 123 26.25 2.67 -7.53
C ARG A 123 27.07 3.67 -6.70
N GLY A 124 27.87 3.19 -5.74
CA GLY A 124 28.64 4.05 -4.83
C GLY A 124 27.79 4.80 -3.80
N LEU A 125 26.49 4.48 -3.68
CA LEU A 125 25.65 5.04 -2.64
C LEU A 125 25.99 4.35 -1.32
N ASN A 126 26.45 5.15 -0.36
CA ASN A 126 26.90 4.65 0.93
C ASN A 126 25.77 3.91 1.64
N SER A 127 25.96 2.60 1.85
CA SER A 127 25.02 1.72 2.53
C SER A 127 25.47 1.47 3.96
N ALA A 128 25.85 2.54 4.67
CA ALA A 128 26.24 2.42 6.07
C ALA A 128 25.10 1.70 6.81
N LEU A 129 25.43 0.60 7.50
CA LEU A 129 24.55 0.02 8.52
C LEU A 129 24.06 1.13 9.43
N ILE A 130 22.84 1.02 9.97
CA ILE A 130 22.23 2.01 10.86
C ILE A 130 23.25 2.39 11.94
N ARG A 131 23.92 3.53 11.77
CA ARG A 131 24.79 4.12 12.78
C ARG A 131 23.91 5.10 13.53
N PRO A 132 23.82 4.99 14.86
CA PRO A 132 23.11 6.00 15.63
C PRO A 132 23.73 7.36 15.33
N LEU A 133 22.89 8.34 15.00
CA LEU A 133 23.30 9.73 14.90
C LEU A 133 23.64 10.19 16.32
N THR A 134 24.92 10.33 16.61
CA THR A 134 25.40 10.72 17.95
C THR A 134 25.42 12.23 18.12
N ASN A 135 25.72 12.98 17.05
CA ASN A 135 25.74 14.44 17.04
C ASN A 135 25.21 14.96 15.70
N CYS A 136 24.37 15.99 15.73
CA CYS A 136 23.97 16.77 14.57
C CYS A 136 24.55 18.18 14.72
N PHE A 137 25.50 18.55 13.84
CA PHE A 137 26.05 19.90 13.82
C PHE A 137 25.34 20.73 12.75
N ALA A 138 24.72 21.83 13.15
CA ALA A 138 24.24 22.85 12.24
C ALA A 138 25.28 23.98 12.18
N THR A 139 25.88 24.19 11.01
CA THR A 139 26.72 25.36 10.77
C THR A 139 25.84 26.51 10.32
N ALA A 140 25.67 27.53 11.17
CA ALA A 140 25.10 28.80 10.74
C ALA A 140 26.14 29.53 9.88
N SER A 141 26.00 29.49 8.56
CA SER A 141 26.72 30.45 7.70
C SER A 141 26.12 31.82 7.95
N LYS A 142 26.79 32.67 8.74
CA LYS A 142 26.51 34.10 8.72
C LYS A 142 26.90 34.60 7.33
N SER A 143 25.90 34.77 6.47
CA SER A 143 26.01 35.56 5.25
C SER A 143 26.24 37.00 5.70
N THR A 144 27.50 37.44 5.70
CA THR A 144 27.86 38.84 5.89
C THR A 144 27.35 39.60 4.67
N ALA A 145 26.39 40.50 4.89
CA ALA A 145 25.99 41.53 3.93
C ALA A 145 27.07 42.61 3.82
#